data_AF-A0A9D6SDP2-F1
#
_entry.id   AF-A0A9D6SDP2-F1
#
_cell.length_a   1.000
_cell.length_b   1.000
_cell.length_c   1.000
_cell.angle_alpha   90.00
_cell.angle_beta   90.00
_cell.angle_gamma   90.00
#
_symmetry.space_group_name_H-M   'P 1'
#
loop_
_entity.id
_entity.type
_entity.pdbx_description
1 polymer ?
#
loop_
_entity_poly.entity_id
_entity_poly.type
_entity_poly.pdbx_seq_one_letter_code
_entity_poly.pdbx_strand_id
1 'polypeptide(L)'
;MKIGEHGLRDHLRLLAPLFGLIGAVWALRWIADIASAPPGLVRGLSVSVAGAVSVLVAVILIHFKRFGGYASVVVSAFLLVVWEEMLIALAIVVRMATGVENIYTIPEFGFGETPLQHIAGHFTYGLGFEGITAAAMGCALLWVLRRLVPPSPLRSSSGRHIIQHDSSAGITIRVDPPKNP
;
A
#
# COMPACT_ATOMS: atom_id res chain seq x y z
N MET A 1 15.34 3.98 10.35
CA MET A 1 14.85 2.64 10.72
C MET A 1 14.51 1.87 9.46
N LYS A 2 14.95 0.61 9.33
CA LYS A 2 14.66 -0.24 8.16
C LYS A 2 13.55 -1.23 8.54
N ILE A 3 12.59 -1.45 7.66
CA ILE A 3 11.51 -2.43 7.84
C ILE A 3 11.51 -3.34 6.62
N GLY A 4 11.77 -4.64 6.81
CA GLY A 4 11.80 -5.61 5.70
C GLY A 4 12.79 -5.22 4.59
N GLU A 5 14.02 -4.85 5.00
CA GLU A 5 15.14 -4.39 4.15
C GLU A 5 15.04 -2.97 3.57
N HIS A 6 13.84 -2.36 3.58
CA HIS A 6 13.58 -1.05 2.94
C HIS A 6 13.29 0.04 3.98
N GLY A 7 13.57 1.30 3.64
CA GLY A 7 13.24 2.45 4.49
C GLY A 7 11.78 2.87 4.37
N LEU A 8 11.30 3.70 5.31
CA LEU A 8 9.96 4.31 5.22
C LEU A 8 9.78 5.12 3.92
N ARG A 9 10.82 5.87 3.52
CA ARG A 9 10.82 6.65 2.28
C ARG A 9 10.58 5.79 1.04
N ASP A 10 11.11 4.58 1.02
CA ASP A 10 10.93 3.66 -0.10
C ASP A 10 9.49 3.15 -0.17
N HIS A 11 8.88 2.86 0.99
CA HIS A 11 7.46 2.52 1.08
C HIS A 11 6.60 3.70 0.59
N LEU A 12 6.88 4.92 1.05
CA LEU A 12 6.13 6.10 0.60
C LEU A 12 6.26 6.33 -0.91
N ARG A 13 7.44 6.12 -1.49
CA ARG A 13 7.63 6.24 -2.94
C ARG A 13 6.88 5.17 -3.73
N LEU A 14 6.82 3.95 -3.21
CA LEU A 14 6.05 2.85 -3.81
C LEU A 14 4.55 3.15 -3.77
N LEU A 15 4.07 3.69 -2.65
CA LEU A 15 2.66 3.93 -2.36
C LEU A 15 2.15 5.29 -2.84
N ALA A 16 3.03 6.22 -3.24
CA ALA A 16 2.68 7.55 -3.75
C ALA A 16 1.50 7.56 -4.74
N PRO A 17 1.45 6.71 -5.80
CA PRO A 17 0.30 6.70 -6.71
C PRO A 17 -1.00 6.24 -6.03
N LEU A 18 -0.91 5.37 -5.02
CA LEU A 18 -2.06 4.85 -4.27
C LEU A 18 -2.60 5.89 -3.29
N PHE A 19 -1.72 6.65 -2.61
CA PHE A 19 -2.13 7.81 -1.84
C PHE A 19 -2.86 8.85 -2.72
N GLY A 20 -2.34 9.07 -3.93
CA GLY A 20 -2.97 9.92 -4.93
C GLY A 20 -4.36 9.41 -5.34
N LEU A 21 -4.52 8.11 -5.55
CA LEU A 21 -5.81 7.49 -5.87
C LEU A 21 -6.85 7.71 -4.75
N ILE A 22 -6.49 7.40 -3.50
CA ILE A 22 -7.38 7.59 -2.34
C ILE A 22 -7.76 9.07 -2.21
N GLY A 23 -6.76 9.97 -2.29
CA GLY A 23 -6.99 11.41 -2.22
C GLY A 23 -7.87 11.94 -3.36
N ALA A 24 -7.71 11.41 -4.58
CA ALA A 24 -8.53 11.79 -5.73
C ALA A 24 -9.98 11.34 -5.56
N VAL A 25 -10.23 10.10 -5.11
CA VAL A 25 -11.59 9.63 -4.83
C VAL A 25 -12.23 10.44 -3.71
N TRP A 26 -11.48 10.73 -2.64
CA TRP A 26 -11.94 11.56 -1.55
C TRP A 26 -12.34 12.97 -2.00
N ALA A 27 -11.49 13.63 -2.79
CA ALA A 27 -11.74 14.97 -3.31
C ALA A 27 -12.90 14.98 -4.32
N LEU A 28 -12.95 13.98 -5.21
CA LEU A 28 -14.01 13.87 -6.20
C LEU A 28 -15.37 13.66 -5.53
N ARG A 29 -15.43 12.84 -4.47
CA ARG A 29 -16.66 12.66 -3.68
C ARG A 29 -17.11 13.98 -3.05
N TRP A 30 -16.19 14.77 -2.52
CA TRP A 30 -16.50 16.08 -1.96
C TRP A 30 -16.98 17.06 -3.03
N ILE A 31 -16.30 17.14 -4.18
CA ILE A 31 -16.72 18.01 -5.29
C ILE A 31 -18.11 17.60 -5.81
N ALA A 32 -18.39 16.30 -5.91
CA ALA A 32 -19.68 15.79 -6.33
C ALA A 32 -20.81 16.18 -5.35
N ASP A 33 -20.53 16.17 -4.05
CA ASP A 33 -21.44 16.63 -3.00
C ASP A 33 -21.74 18.13 -3.15
N ILE A 34 -20.71 18.96 -3.31
CA ILE A 34 -20.85 20.41 -3.56
C ILE A 34 -21.65 20.69 -4.83
N ALA A 35 -21.44 19.89 -5.89
CA ALA A 35 -22.15 19.99 -7.14
C ALA A 35 -23.60 19.46 -7.08
N SER A 36 -24.07 19.00 -5.91
CA SER A 36 -25.40 18.39 -5.73
C SER A 36 -25.63 17.20 -6.69
N ALA A 37 -24.59 16.40 -6.92
CA ALA A 37 -24.67 15.24 -7.79
C ALA A 37 -25.66 14.18 -7.25
N PRO A 38 -26.20 13.30 -8.11
CA PRO A 38 -27.14 12.28 -7.67
C PRO A 38 -26.56 11.40 -6.55
N PRO A 39 -27.35 11.04 -5.50
CA PRO A 39 -26.86 10.27 -4.36
C PRO A 39 -26.19 8.95 -4.73
N GLY A 40 -26.65 8.29 -5.79
CA GLY A 40 -26.02 7.06 -6.30
C GLY A 40 -24.58 7.26 -6.78
N LEU A 41 -24.29 8.40 -7.43
CA LEU A 41 -22.94 8.73 -7.89
C LEU A 41 -22.01 8.99 -6.68
N VAL A 42 -22.49 9.79 -5.73
CA VAL A 42 -21.72 10.14 -4.52
C VAL A 42 -21.43 8.91 -3.67
N ARG A 43 -22.39 7.98 -3.55
CA ARG A 43 -22.19 6.69 -2.87
C ARG A 43 -21.21 5.77 -3.61
N GLY A 44 -21.19 5.82 -4.95
CA GLY A 44 -20.23 5.09 -5.77
C GLY A 44 -18.78 5.52 -5.55
N LEU A 45 -18.56 6.78 -5.17
CA LEU A 45 -17.25 7.34 -4.79
C LEU A 45 -16.89 6.99 -3.34
N SER A 46 -16.77 5.71 -3.05
CA SER A 46 -16.42 5.23 -1.71
C SER A 46 -14.91 5.27 -1.47
N VAL A 47 -14.47 6.06 -0.49
CA VAL A 47 -13.06 6.16 -0.09
C VAL A 47 -12.57 4.81 0.45
N SER A 48 -13.38 4.10 1.23
CA SER A 48 -13.00 2.78 1.79
C SER A 48 -12.87 1.69 0.74
N VAL A 49 -13.67 1.76 -0.34
CA VAL A 49 -13.46 0.87 -1.49
C VAL A 49 -12.13 1.22 -2.18
N ALA A 50 -11.80 2.50 -2.33
CA ALA A 50 -10.53 2.93 -2.90
C ALA A 50 -9.33 2.54 -2.00
N GLY A 51 -9.47 2.62 -0.68
CA GLY A 51 -8.49 2.16 0.30
C GLY A 51 -8.24 0.66 0.19
N ALA A 52 -9.31 -0.15 0.24
CA ALA A 52 -9.23 -1.61 0.07
C ALA A 52 -8.56 -2.00 -1.25
N VAL A 53 -8.97 -1.40 -2.37
CA VAL A 53 -8.36 -1.63 -3.69
C VAL A 53 -6.88 -1.23 -3.67
N SER A 54 -6.54 -0.10 -3.04
CA SER A 54 -5.15 0.35 -2.92
C SER A 54 -4.29 -0.64 -2.15
N VAL A 55 -4.79 -1.25 -1.07
CA VAL A 55 -4.08 -2.31 -0.33
C VAL A 55 -3.82 -3.52 -1.23
N LEU A 56 -4.81 -3.97 -2.01
CA LEU A 56 -4.64 -5.09 -2.94
C LEU A 56 -3.58 -4.78 -4.00
N VAL A 57 -3.64 -3.59 -4.60
CA VAL A 57 -2.64 -3.14 -5.59
C VAL A 57 -1.25 -3.01 -4.95
N ALA A 58 -1.14 -2.53 -3.71
CA ALA A 58 0.13 -2.46 -2.98
C ALA A 58 0.75 -3.85 -2.81
N VAL A 59 -0.04 -4.86 -2.44
CA VAL A 59 0.43 -6.26 -2.30
C VAL A 59 0.91 -6.82 -3.64
N ILE A 60 0.17 -6.55 -4.72
CA ILE A 60 0.57 -6.94 -6.08
C ILE A 60 1.91 -6.29 -6.46
N LEU A 61 2.05 -4.98 -6.23
CA LEU A 61 3.30 -4.27 -6.48
C LEU A 61 4.45 -4.81 -5.64
N ILE A 62 4.21 -5.12 -4.36
CA ILE A 62 5.20 -5.73 -3.46
C ILE A 62 5.67 -7.08 -4.00
N HIS A 63 4.73 -7.92 -4.45
CA HIS A 63 5.04 -9.22 -5.02
C HIS A 63 5.89 -9.10 -6.30
N PHE A 64 5.43 -8.34 -7.29
CA PHE A 64 6.09 -8.26 -8.59
C PHE A 64 7.38 -7.45 -8.57
N LYS A 65 7.48 -6.39 -7.75
CA LYS A 65 8.71 -5.61 -7.58
C LYS A 65 9.69 -6.23 -6.59
N ARG A 66 9.34 -7.36 -5.98
CA ARG A 66 10.12 -8.01 -4.91
C ARG A 66 10.44 -7.06 -3.76
N PHE A 67 9.49 -6.18 -3.44
CA PHE A 67 9.67 -5.14 -2.46
C PHE A 67 9.41 -5.70 -1.05
N GLY A 68 10.43 -6.35 -0.49
CA GLY A 68 10.38 -6.91 0.86
C GLY A 68 9.40 -8.08 1.03
N GLY A 69 8.83 -8.19 2.23
CA GLY A 69 8.06 -9.35 2.68
C GLY A 69 6.74 -8.99 3.35
N TYR A 70 6.26 -9.87 4.24
CA TYR A 70 5.02 -9.64 4.98
C TYR A 70 5.08 -8.34 5.81
N ALA A 71 6.24 -8.01 6.38
CA ALA A 71 6.43 -6.75 7.09
C ALA A 71 6.18 -5.52 6.20
N SER A 72 6.60 -5.56 4.93
CA SER A 72 6.35 -4.49 3.97
C SER A 72 4.85 -4.37 3.64
N VAL A 73 4.14 -5.50 3.56
CA VAL A 73 2.68 -5.50 3.40
C VAL A 73 1.98 -4.86 4.61
N VAL A 74 2.36 -5.25 5.83
CA VAL A 74 1.79 -4.68 7.07
C VAL A 74 2.00 -3.17 7.11
N VAL A 75 3.23 -2.70 6.86
CA VAL A 75 3.53 -1.26 6.83
C VAL A 75 2.76 -0.55 5.73
N SER A 76 2.71 -1.12 4.53
CA SER A 76 1.97 -0.50 3.41
C SER A 76 0.48 -0.42 3.67
N ALA A 77 -0.13 -1.49 4.20
CA ALA A 77 -1.54 -1.49 4.58
C ALA A 77 -1.81 -0.43 5.66
N PHE A 78 -1.00 -0.42 6.72
CA PHE A 78 -1.13 0.56 7.79
C PHE A 78 -1.00 2.00 7.29
N LEU A 79 -0.01 2.30 6.43
CA LEU A 79 0.18 3.64 5.89
C LEU A 79 -1.01 4.10 5.02
N LEU A 80 -1.58 3.20 4.21
CA LEU A 80 -2.74 3.51 3.38
C LEU A 80 -4.00 3.77 4.22
N VAL A 81 -4.25 2.94 5.26
CA VAL A 81 -5.35 3.14 6.20
C VAL A 81 -5.18 4.44 6.97
N VAL A 82 -3.99 4.72 7.51
CA VAL A 82 -3.71 5.99 8.19
C VAL A 82 -4.00 7.19 7.28
N TRP A 83 -3.61 7.12 6.01
CA TRP A 83 -3.86 8.19 5.06
C TRP A 83 -5.36 8.39 4.80
N GLU A 84 -6.12 7.32 4.59
CA GLU A 84 -7.58 7.36 4.45
C GLU A 84 -8.24 8.01 5.67
N GLU A 85 -7.93 7.55 6.88
CA GLU A 85 -8.51 8.08 8.11
C GLU A 85 -8.16 9.56 8.32
N MET A 86 -6.94 9.98 7.96
CA MET A 86 -6.55 11.39 8.01
C MET A 86 -7.39 12.27 7.06
N LEU A 87 -7.73 11.77 5.87
CA LEU A 87 -8.57 12.50 4.92
C LEU A 87 -10.01 12.63 5.42
N ILE A 88 -10.55 11.57 6.04
CA ILE A 88 -11.89 11.61 6.64
C ILE A 88 -11.91 12.58 7.82
N ALA A 89 -10.95 12.47 8.74
CA ALA A 89 -10.80 13.39 9.86
C ALA A 89 -10.66 14.85 9.40
N LEU A 90 -9.94 15.10 8.31
CA LEU A 90 -9.81 16.44 7.71
C LEU A 90 -11.17 16.99 7.27
N ALA A 91 -12.02 16.18 6.63
CA ALA A 91 -13.36 16.62 6.23
C ALA A 91 -14.24 16.98 7.44
N ILE A 92 -14.11 16.26 8.56
CA ILE A 92 -14.82 16.55 9.81
C ILE A 92 -14.31 17.85 10.43
N VAL A 93 -12.99 18.06 10.46
CA VAL A 93 -12.38 19.30 10.96
C VAL A 93 -12.82 20.50 10.14
N VAL A 94 -12.94 20.37 8.81
CA VAL A 94 -13.45 21.46 7.96
C VAL A 94 -14.89 21.81 8.31
N ARG A 95 -15.77 20.83 8.57
CA ARG A 95 -17.11 21.11 9.10
C ARG A 95 -17.06 21.86 10.42
N MET A 96 -16.19 21.45 11.35
CA MET A 96 -16.07 22.12 12.64
C MET A 96 -15.63 23.58 12.48
N ALA A 97 -14.75 23.87 11.51
CA ALA A 97 -14.23 25.21 11.27
C ALA A 97 -15.21 26.11 10.51
N THR A 98 -15.98 25.58 9.56
CA THR A 98 -16.84 26.37 8.66
C THR A 98 -18.33 26.32 9.02
N GLY A 99 -18.75 25.32 9.80
CA GLY A 99 -20.17 25.01 10.05
C GLY A 99 -20.88 24.38 8.86
N VAL A 100 -20.19 24.16 7.73
CA VAL A 100 -20.77 23.61 6.51
C VAL A 100 -20.74 22.08 6.57
N GLU A 101 -21.92 21.48 6.43
CA GLU A 101 -22.03 20.03 6.32
C GLU A 101 -21.44 19.52 5.00
N ASN A 102 -20.89 18.32 5.07
CA ASN A 102 -20.39 17.60 3.91
C ASN A 102 -20.74 16.11 4.03
N ILE A 103 -20.64 15.39 2.92
CA ILE A 103 -20.94 13.95 2.84
C ILE A 103 -20.28 13.08 3.93
N TYR A 104 -19.12 13.47 4.47
CA TYR A 104 -18.40 12.72 5.51
C TYR A 104 -18.91 13.01 6.94
N THR A 105 -19.83 13.95 7.07
CA THR A 105 -20.32 14.45 8.36
C THR A 105 -21.82 14.33 8.52
N ILE A 106 -22.50 13.76 7.52
CA ILE A 106 -23.95 13.55 7.56
C ILE A 106 -24.27 12.59 8.73
N PRO A 107 -25.16 12.97 9.66
CA PRO A 107 -25.43 12.22 10.89
C PRO A 107 -26.02 10.83 10.64
N GLU A 108 -26.58 10.57 9.46
CA GLU A 108 -27.03 9.24 9.01
C GLU A 108 -25.94 8.15 9.13
N PHE A 109 -24.67 8.56 9.10
CA PHE A 109 -23.52 7.65 9.23
C PHE A 109 -22.78 7.77 10.57
N GLY A 110 -23.12 8.76 11.41
CA GLY A 110 -22.39 9.09 12.64
C GLY A 110 -23.07 8.64 13.93
N PHE A 111 -24.16 7.87 13.87
CA PHE A 111 -24.89 7.33 15.05
C PHE A 111 -25.24 8.36 16.15
N GLY A 112 -25.31 9.66 15.83
CA GLY A 112 -25.56 10.73 16.80
C GLY A 112 -24.34 11.17 17.63
N GLU A 113 -23.13 10.78 17.24
CA GLU A 113 -21.88 11.14 17.91
C GLU A 113 -21.50 12.62 17.72
N THR A 114 -20.80 13.19 18.70
CA THR A 114 -20.15 14.50 18.54
C THR A 114 -19.01 14.41 17.51
N PRO A 115 -18.63 15.52 16.84
CA PRO A 115 -17.54 15.50 15.85
C PRO A 115 -16.22 14.92 16.38
N LEU A 116 -15.91 15.18 17.65
CA LEU A 116 -14.72 14.63 18.31
C LEU A 116 -14.82 13.12 18.54
N GLN A 117 -15.99 12.61 18.93
CA GLN A 117 -16.22 11.18 19.06
C GLN A 117 -16.13 10.48 17.70
N HIS A 118 -16.69 11.07 16.65
CA HIS A 118 -16.61 10.55 15.29
C HIS A 118 -15.15 10.45 14.81
N ILE A 119 -14.34 11.49 15.03
CA ILE A 119 -12.89 11.46 14.75
C ILE A 119 -12.19 10.38 15.58
N ALA A 120 -12.51 10.26 16.87
CA ALA A 120 -11.94 9.23 17.73
C ALA A 120 -12.30 7.82 17.27
N GLY A 121 -13.52 7.61 16.76
CA GLY A 121 -13.95 6.35 16.15
C GLY A 121 -13.07 5.96 14.96
N HIS A 122 -12.82 6.89 14.04
CA HIS A 122 -11.90 6.71 12.92
C HIS A 122 -10.48 6.32 13.37
N PHE A 123 -9.93 7.01 14.38
CA PHE A 123 -8.59 6.69 14.87
C PHE A 123 -8.49 5.39 15.68
N THR A 124 -9.57 4.96 16.33
CA THR A 124 -9.55 3.75 17.16
C THR A 124 -9.98 2.51 16.39
N TYR A 125 -11.20 2.54 15.82
CA TYR A 125 -11.74 1.44 15.04
C TYR A 125 -11.13 1.39 13.65
N GLY A 126 -10.98 2.51 12.95
CA GLY A 126 -10.36 2.56 11.62
C GLY A 126 -8.91 2.08 11.68
N LEU A 127 -8.03 2.80 12.40
CA LEU A 127 -6.63 2.37 12.47
C LEU A 127 -6.42 1.00 13.12
N GLY A 128 -7.21 0.68 14.15
CA GLY A 128 -7.10 -0.59 14.86
C GLY A 128 -7.64 -1.74 14.04
N PHE A 129 -8.96 -1.80 13.88
CA PHE A 129 -9.63 -2.93 13.26
C PHE A 129 -9.40 -2.99 11.74
N GLU A 130 -9.55 -1.87 11.02
CA GLU A 130 -9.33 -1.86 9.57
C GLU A 130 -7.86 -2.07 9.24
N GLY A 131 -6.95 -1.42 9.96
CA GLY A 131 -5.51 -1.62 9.81
C GLY A 131 -5.08 -3.07 9.99
N ILE A 132 -5.55 -3.74 11.04
CA ILE A 132 -5.27 -5.17 11.28
C ILE A 132 -5.87 -6.04 10.17
N THR A 133 -7.12 -5.77 9.79
CA THR A 133 -7.83 -6.55 8.77
C THR A 133 -7.16 -6.42 7.40
N ALA A 134 -6.82 -5.20 6.99
CA ALA A 134 -6.10 -4.91 5.75
C ALA A 134 -4.71 -5.58 5.73
N ALA A 135 -3.98 -5.53 6.84
CA ALA A 135 -2.68 -6.19 6.96
C ALA A 135 -2.81 -7.72 6.88
N ALA A 136 -3.80 -8.31 7.55
CA ALA A 136 -4.06 -9.75 7.54
C ALA A 136 -4.46 -10.23 6.13
N MET A 137 -5.43 -9.57 5.50
CA MET A 137 -5.87 -9.88 4.14
C MET A 137 -4.74 -9.68 3.12
N GLY A 138 -3.97 -8.61 3.24
CA GLY A 138 -2.83 -8.35 2.37
C GLY A 138 -1.75 -9.43 2.52
N CYS A 139 -1.46 -9.87 3.74
CA CYS A 139 -0.52 -10.96 3.98
C CYS A 139 -1.02 -12.28 3.40
N ALA A 140 -2.30 -12.60 3.58
CA ALA A 140 -2.92 -13.78 2.99
C ALA A 140 -2.84 -13.75 1.46
N LEU A 141 -3.12 -12.60 0.85
CA LEU A 141 -2.98 -12.42 -0.60
C LEU A 141 -1.54 -12.60 -1.06
N LEU A 142 -0.56 -12.00 -0.36
CA LEU A 142 0.85 -12.18 -0.70
C LEU A 142 1.27 -13.65 -0.62
N TRP A 143 0.77 -14.39 0.37
CA TRP A 143 1.00 -15.83 0.49
C TRP A 143 0.43 -16.58 -0.71
N VAL A 144 -0.82 -16.30 -1.11
CA VAL A 144 -1.45 -16.89 -2.30
C VAL A 144 -0.64 -16.59 -3.55
N LEU A 145 -0.24 -15.33 -3.77
CA LEU A 145 0.55 -14.92 -4.93
C LEU A 145 1.89 -15.66 -4.98
N ARG A 146 2.58 -15.80 -3.85
CA ARG A 146 3.85 -16.56 -3.78
C ARG A 146 3.67 -18.05 -4.01
N ARG A 147 2.50 -18.59 -3.70
CA ARG A 147 2.19 -20.01 -3.93
C ARG A 147 1.85 -20.29 -5.39
N LEU A 148 1.08 -19.41 -6.04
CA LEU A 148 0.58 -19.59 -7.41
C LEU A 148 1.53 -19.04 -8.47
N VAL A 149 2.28 -17.98 -8.15
CA VAL A 149 3.20 -17.29 -9.06
C VAL A 149 4.55 -17.11 -8.36
N PRO A 150 5.38 -18.17 -8.31
CA PRO A 150 6.68 -18.07 -7.66
C PRO A 150 7.55 -17.03 -8.37
N PRO A 151 8.29 -16.18 -7.64
CA PRO A 151 9.25 -15.29 -8.27
C PRO A 151 10.29 -16.13 -9.02
N SER A 152 10.53 -15.83 -10.31
CA SER A 152 11.54 -16.56 -11.09
C SER A 152 12.88 -16.59 -10.32
N PRO A 153 13.55 -17.75 -10.21
CA PRO A 153 14.88 -17.80 -9.64
C PRO A 153 15.73 -16.73 -10.33
N LEU A 154 16.37 -15.85 -9.57
CA LEU A 154 17.40 -15.00 -10.15
C LEU A 154 18.36 -15.95 -10.82
N ARG A 155 18.52 -15.82 -12.14
CA ARG A 155 19.47 -16.61 -12.90
C ARG A 155 20.81 -16.41 -12.21
N SER A 156 21.21 -17.41 -11.41
CA SER A 156 22.48 -17.40 -10.72
C SER A 156 23.51 -17.18 -11.81
N SER A 157 24.21 -16.05 -11.75
CA SER A 157 25.41 -15.84 -12.56
C SER A 157 26.54 -16.72 -12.02
N SER A 158 26.25 -18.01 -11.80
CA SER A 158 27.21 -19.09 -11.61
C SER A 158 27.81 -19.41 -12.97
N GLY A 159 28.54 -18.43 -13.46
CA GLY A 159 29.32 -18.38 -14.68
C GLY A 159 30.23 -17.15 -14.59
N ARG A 160 30.68 -16.81 -13.38
CA ARG A 160 31.76 -15.85 -13.19
C ARG A 160 33.03 -16.59 -13.60
N HIS A 161 33.32 -16.58 -14.90
CA HIS A 161 34.68 -16.77 -15.39
C HIS A 161 35.52 -15.71 -14.69
N ILE A 162 36.23 -16.13 -13.65
CA ILE A 162 37.30 -15.34 -13.06
C ILE A 162 38.41 -15.39 -14.11
N ILE A 163 38.42 -14.42 -15.02
CA ILE A 163 39.63 -14.15 -15.81
C ILE A 163 40.59 -13.48 -14.84
N GLN A 164 41.40 -14.31 -14.18
CA GLN A 164 42.53 -13.87 -13.39
C GLN A 164 43.61 -13.42 -14.36
N HIS A 165 43.73 -12.10 -14.54
CA HIS A 165 44.74 -11.49 -15.39
C HIS A 165 46.06 -11.48 -14.61
N ASP A 166 46.80 -12.58 -14.66
CA ASP A 166 48.17 -12.64 -14.17
C ASP A 166 49.08 -11.96 -15.23
N SER A 167 49.67 -10.82 -14.87
CA SER A 167 50.36 -9.94 -15.81
C SER A 167 51.79 -10.40 -16.15
N SER A 168 52.14 -11.66 -15.86
CA SER A 168 53.54 -12.10 -15.91
C SER A 168 53.80 -13.47 -16.58
N ALA A 169 52.79 -14.21 -17.05
CA ALA A 169 53.03 -15.46 -17.77
C ALA A 169 51.87 -15.79 -18.72
N GLY A 170 52.20 -16.35 -19.89
CA GLY A 170 51.29 -16.54 -21.02
C GLY A 170 49.93 -17.17 -20.71
N ILE A 171 48.95 -16.78 -21.54
CA ILE A 171 47.56 -17.24 -21.50
C ILE A 171 47.52 -18.76 -21.57
N THR A 172 47.22 -19.41 -20.44
CA THR A 172 46.98 -20.85 -20.38
C THR A 172 45.49 -21.08 -20.11
N ILE A 173 44.76 -21.51 -21.15
CA ILE A 173 43.33 -21.86 -21.01
C ILE A 173 43.26 -23.27 -20.41
N ARG A 174 42.96 -23.36 -19.11
CA ARG A 174 42.69 -24.64 -18.45
C ARG A 174 41.20 -24.95 -18.55
N VAL A 175 40.85 -25.99 -19.31
CA VAL A 175 39.50 -26.56 -19.36
C VAL A 175 39.45 -27.70 -18.36
N ASP A 176 38.68 -27.54 -17.29
CA ASP A 176 38.44 -28.65 -16.36
C ASP A 176 37.47 -29.67 -16.99
N PRO A 177 37.77 -30.98 -16.93
CA PRO A 177 36.89 -32.00 -17.47
C PRO A 177 35.61 -32.10 -16.62
N PRO A 178 34.46 -32.45 -17.26
CA PRO A 178 33.20 -32.62 -16.56
C PRO A 178 33.31 -33.72 -15.51
N LYS A 179 32.77 -33.45 -14.31
CA LYS A 179 32.56 -34.48 -13.29
C LYS A 179 31.47 -35.41 -13.79
N ASN A 180 31.82 -36.68 -14.03
CA ASN A 180 30.88 -37.73 -14.38
C ASN A 180 29.90 -38.02 -13.22
N PRO A 181 28.68 -38.48 -13.54
CA PRO A 181 27.54 -38.58 -12.62
C PRO A 181 27.73 -39.59 -11.48
#